data_AF-A0A315WLL0-F1
#
_entry.id   AF-A0A315WLL0-F1
#
_cell.length_a   1.000
_cell.length_b   1.000
_cell.length_c   1.000
_cell.angle_alpha   90.00
_cell.angle_beta   90.00
_cell.angle_gamma   90.00
#
_symmetry.space_group_name_H-M   'P 1'
#
loop_
_entity.id
_entity.type
_entity.pdbx_description
1 polymer ?
#
loop_
_entity_poly.entity_id
_entity_poly.type
_entity_poly.pdbx_seq_one_letter_code
_entity_poly.pdbx_strand_id
1 'polypeptide(L)'
;MAMANREKVNCIINFYRVSDEGPHEKYYTVQIEDCEIAELMVQVPHAVLENQIEPVEQMALRYQTIRWTHHLANTSGYAFWGNEE
;
A
#
# COMPACT_ATOMS: atom_id res chain seq x y z
N MET A 1 -13.81 -0.95 13.90
CA MET A 1 -12.49 -1.15 13.25
C MET A 1 -12.75 -1.36 11.77
N ALA A 2 -12.01 -0.69 10.88
CA ALA A 2 -12.33 -0.60 9.45
C ALA A 2 -12.62 -1.95 8.78
N MET A 3 -11.82 -3.00 9.07
CA MET A 3 -12.07 -4.36 8.56
C MET A 3 -13.37 -4.97 9.10
N ALA A 4 -13.61 -4.89 10.42
CA ALA A 4 -14.80 -5.47 11.06
C ALA A 4 -16.11 -4.82 10.57
N ASN A 5 -16.05 -3.53 10.22
CA ASN A 5 -17.21 -2.75 9.79
C ASN A 5 -17.32 -2.63 8.27
N ARG A 6 -16.38 -3.20 7.50
CA ARG A 6 -16.22 -2.99 6.05
C ARG A 6 -16.30 -1.51 5.68
N GLU A 7 -15.56 -0.71 6.43
CA GLU A 7 -15.50 0.72 6.20
C GLU A 7 -14.72 0.99 4.91
N LYS A 8 -15.30 1.85 4.05
CA LYS A 8 -14.57 2.37 2.90
C LYS A 8 -13.51 3.35 3.37
N VAL A 9 -12.29 3.12 2.93
CA VAL A 9 -11.13 3.94 3.26
C VAL A 9 -10.41 4.37 1.99
N ASN A 10 -9.65 5.47 2.09
CA ASN A 10 -8.72 5.89 1.07
C ASN A 10 -7.30 5.68 1.60
N CYS A 11 -6.43 5.09 0.79
CA CYS A 11 -5.07 4.76 1.18
C CYS A 11 -4.07 5.49 0.28
N ILE A 12 -2.97 5.97 0.86
CA ILE A 12 -1.86 6.56 0.13
C ILE A 12 -0.58 5.89 0.60
N ILE A 13 0.11 5.21 -0.32
CA ILE A 13 1.40 4.59 -0.09
C ILE A 13 2.45 5.43 -0.78
N ASN A 14 3.40 5.97 0.00
CA ASN A 14 4.50 6.79 -0.50
C ASN A 14 5.80 5.99 -0.43
N PHE A 15 6.49 5.89 -1.56
CA PHE A 15 7.79 5.25 -1.66
C PHE A 15 8.88 6.30 -1.65
N TYR A 16 9.88 6.07 -0.81
CA TYR A 16 11.04 6.94 -0.64
C TYR A 16 12.30 6.19 -1.06
N ARG A 17 13.26 6.92 -1.63
CA ARG A 17 14.60 6.41 -1.94
C ARG A 17 15.64 7.45 -1.53
N VAL A 18 16.89 7.05 -1.40
CA VAL A 18 18.00 7.99 -1.24
C VAL A 18 18.22 8.68 -2.58
N SER A 19 18.18 10.02 -2.61
CA SER A 19 18.51 10.78 -3.82
C SER A 19 20.02 10.83 -4.05
N ASP A 20 20.44 11.28 -5.24
CA ASP A 20 21.86 11.45 -5.54
C ASP A 20 22.54 12.47 -4.60
N GLU A 21 21.78 13.38 -3.99
CA GLU A 21 22.27 14.38 -3.04
C GLU A 21 22.36 13.86 -1.60
N GLY A 22 21.91 12.61 -1.35
CA GLY A 22 21.93 11.96 -0.04
C GLY A 22 20.63 11.98 0.79
N PRO A 23 19.71 12.97 0.73
CA PRO A 23 18.47 12.90 1.50
C PRO A 23 17.46 11.92 0.89
N HIS A 24 16.47 11.49 1.70
CA HIS A 24 15.36 10.69 1.20
C HIS A 24 14.39 11.56 0.37
N GLU A 25 14.14 11.15 -0.86
CA GLU A 25 13.17 11.78 -1.75
C GLU A 25 11.98 10.86 -2.00
N LYS A 26 10.77 11.44 -2.05
CA LYS A 26 9.56 10.74 -2.45
C LYS A 26 9.51 10.64 -3.97
N TYR A 27 9.73 9.45 -4.52
CA TYR A 27 9.79 9.26 -5.97
C TYR A 27 8.53 8.63 -6.57
N TYR A 28 7.75 7.89 -5.78
CA TYR A 28 6.57 7.18 -6.25
C TYR A 28 5.44 7.21 -5.22
N THR A 29 4.20 7.36 -5.69
CA THR A 29 3.01 7.31 -4.86
C THR A 29 1.98 6.38 -5.48
N VAL A 30 1.38 5.53 -4.64
CA VAL A 30 0.19 4.73 -4.98
C VAL A 30 -0.99 5.27 -4.17
N GLN A 31 -2.01 5.78 -4.85
CA GLN A 31 -3.26 6.21 -4.24
C GLN A 31 -4.33 5.19 -4.54
N ILE A 32 -5.06 4.76 -3.52
CA ILE A 32 -6.12 3.76 -3.61
C ILE A 32 -7.37 4.40 -3.03
N GLU A 33 -8.41 4.52 -3.84
CA GLU A 33 -9.66 5.19 -3.49
C GLU A 33 -10.79 4.16 -3.36
N ASP A 34 -11.75 4.46 -2.48
CA ASP A 34 -12.93 3.63 -2.22
C ASP A 34 -12.54 2.17 -1.95
N CYS A 35 -11.52 1.96 -1.11
CA CYS A 35 -11.03 0.62 -0.80
C CYS A 35 -11.58 0.06 0.51
N GLU A 36 -11.67 -1.26 0.57
CA GLU A 36 -12.09 -2.02 1.75
C GLU A 36 -11.00 -3.04 2.11
N ILE A 37 -10.76 -3.22 3.40
CA ILE A 37 -9.85 -4.24 3.90
C ILE A 37 -10.52 -5.61 3.74
N ALA A 38 -10.04 -6.41 2.80
CA ALA A 38 -10.55 -7.74 2.54
C ALA A 38 -9.97 -8.79 3.49
N GLU A 39 -8.71 -8.62 3.87
CA GLU A 39 -7.98 -9.54 4.76
C GLU A 39 -6.90 -8.79 5.54
N LEU A 40 -6.68 -9.22 6.77
CA LEU A 40 -5.56 -8.81 7.61
C LEU A 40 -4.96 -10.05 8.26
N MET A 41 -3.68 -10.31 7.98
CA MET A 41 -2.93 -11.44 8.51
C MET A 41 -1.72 -10.92 9.28
N VAL A 42 -1.51 -11.43 10.49
CA VAL A 42 -0.31 -11.15 11.29
C VAL A 42 0.47 -12.44 11.47
N GLN A 43 1.72 -12.43 11.02
CA GLN A 43 2.65 -13.54 11.15
C GLN A 43 3.71 -13.19 12.18
N VAL A 44 3.73 -13.95 13.28
CA VAL A 44 4.75 -13.81 14.33
C VAL A 44 5.68 -15.02 14.24
N PRO A 45 6.97 -14.83 13.96
CA PRO A 45 7.92 -15.92 13.78
C PRO A 45 8.23 -16.62 15.10
N HIS A 46 8.73 -17.86 15.01
CA HIS A 46 9.06 -18.63 16.20
C HIS A 46 10.28 -18.05 16.92
N ALA A 47 10.10 -17.52 18.13
CA ALA A 47 11.12 -16.76 18.86
C ALA A 47 12.45 -17.47 19.12
N VAL A 48 12.50 -18.81 19.06
CA VAL A 48 13.75 -19.58 19.23
C VAL A 48 14.39 -19.96 17.89
N LEU A 49 13.59 -20.22 16.85
CA LEU A 49 14.07 -20.77 15.58
C LEU A 49 14.30 -19.67 14.54
N GLU A 50 13.58 -18.55 14.68
CA GLU A 50 13.50 -17.46 13.71
C GLU A 50 13.64 -16.10 14.42
N ASN A 51 14.54 -16.01 15.40
CA ASN A 51 14.69 -14.83 16.26
C ASN A 51 15.21 -13.57 15.54
N GLN A 52 15.66 -13.69 14.29
CA GLN A 52 16.11 -12.56 13.45
C GLN A 52 15.00 -12.07 12.52
N ILE A 53 13.85 -12.75 12.48
CA ILE A 53 12.72 -12.34 11.66
C ILE A 53 11.82 -11.46 12.52
N GLU A 54 11.43 -10.32 11.98
CA GLU A 54 10.46 -9.44 12.63
C GLU A 54 9.03 -9.88 12.28
N PRO A 55 8.05 -9.67 13.18
CA PRO A 55 6.65 -9.90 12.86
C PRO A 55 6.22 -9.12 11.61
N VAL A 56 5.46 -9.78 10.74
CA VAL A 56 4.96 -9.19 9.49
C VAL A 56 3.44 -9.09 9.54
N GLU A 57 2.92 -7.92 9.18
CA GLU A 57 1.50 -7.71 8.95
C GLU A 57 1.24 -7.59 7.45
N GLN A 58 0.31 -8.40 6.94
CA GLN A 58 -0.12 -8.38 5.55
C GLN A 58 -1.58 -7.95 5.48
N MET A 59 -1.84 -6.91 4.69
CA MET A 59 -3.19 -6.37 4.49
C MET A 59 -3.57 -6.46 3.02
N ALA A 60 -4.70 -7.11 2.73
CA ALA A 60 -5.27 -7.16 1.38
C ALA A 60 -6.38 -6.12 1.24
N LEU A 61 -6.27 -5.28 0.20
CA LEU A 61 -7.24 -4.24 -0.11
C LEU A 61 -7.98 -4.59 -1.40
N ARG A 62 -9.32 -4.52 -1.35
CA ARG A 62 -10.14 -4.39 -2.56
C ARG A 62 -10.34 -2.92 -2.82
N TYR A 63 -10.22 -2.50 -4.08
CA TYR A 63 -10.30 -1.09 -4.44
C TYR A 63 -11.24 -0.89 -5.61
N GLN A 64 -11.76 0.34 -5.72
CA GLN A 64 -12.47 0.78 -6.92
C GLN A 64 -11.52 1.49 -7.87
N THR A 65 -10.70 2.42 -7.37
CA THR A 65 -9.71 3.13 -8.19
C THR A 65 -8.33 3.01 -7.57
N ILE A 66 -7.32 2.76 -8.39
CA ILE A 66 -5.91 2.82 -8.01
C ILE A 66 -5.16 3.72 -8.99
N ARG A 67 -4.31 4.60 -8.47
CA ARG A 67 -3.47 5.51 -9.25
C ARG A 67 -2.02 5.33 -8.83
N TRP A 68 -1.14 5.31 -9.83
CA TRP A 68 0.30 5.27 -9.67
C TRP A 68 0.89 6.55 -10.23
N THR A 69 1.73 7.22 -9.45
CA THR A 69 2.40 8.46 -9.87
C THR A 69 3.89 8.34 -9.60
N HIS A 70 4.69 8.41 -10.65
CA HIS A 70 6.14 8.50 -10.56
C HIS A 70 6.57 9.98 -10.67
N HIS A 71 6.84 10.61 -9.53
CA HIS A 71 7.08 12.06 -9.45
C HIS A 71 8.29 12.53 -10.26
N LEU A 72 9.39 11.76 -10.23
CA LEU A 72 10.64 12.16 -10.89
C LEU A 72 10.66 11.92 -12.41
N ALA A 73 9.89 10.92 -12.88
CA ALA A 73 9.76 10.61 -14.30
C ALA A 73 8.54 11.32 -14.91
N ASN A 74 7.73 11.98 -14.09
CA ASN A 74 6.50 12.66 -14.44
C ASN A 74 5.51 11.77 -15.22
N THR A 75 5.49 10.48 -14.92
CA THR A 75 4.54 9.52 -15.49
C THR A 75 3.49 9.14 -14.46
N SER A 76 2.29 8.87 -14.94
CA SER A 76 1.21 8.36 -14.11
C SER A 76 0.37 7.35 -14.88
N GLY A 77 -0.27 6.46 -14.13
CA GLY A 77 -1.23 5.50 -14.64
C GLY A 77 -2.33 5.30 -13.62
N TYR A 78 -3.47 4.78 -14.06
CA TYR A 78 -4.55 4.40 -13.15
C TYR A 78 -5.26 3.17 -13.67
N ALA A 79 -5.92 2.47 -12.76
CA ALA A 79 -6.84 1.39 -13.07
C ALA A 79 -8.12 1.57 -12.25
N PHE A 80 -9.22 1.15 -12.84
CA PHE A 80 -10.55 1.20 -12.24
C PHE A 80 -11.17 -0.19 -12.28
N TRP A 81 -11.84 -0.56 -11.20
CA TRP A 81 -12.56 -1.81 -11.07
C TRP A 81 -14.06 -1.52 -10.98
N GLY A 82 -14.76 -1.77 -12.07
CA GLY A 82 -16.20 -1.58 -12.23
C GLY A 82 -16.59 -1.69 -13.69
N ASN A 83 -17.89 -1.58 -13.98
CA ASN A 83 -18.34 -1.47 -15.37
C ASN A 83 -18.01 -0.06 -15.87
N GLU A 84 -17.32 0.04 -17.00
CA GLU A 84 -17.34 1.25 -17.82
C GLU A 84 -18.78 1.38 -18.36
N GLU A 85 -19.52 2.37 -17.89
CA GLU A 85 -20.78 2.78 -18.55
C GLU A 85 -20.49 3.54 -19.84
#